data_AF-A0A4P6MRR2-F1
#
_entry.id   AF-A0A4P6MRR2-F1
#
_cell.length_a   1.000
_cell.length_b   1.000
_cell.length_c   1.000
_cell.angle_alpha   90.00
_cell.angle_beta   90.00
_cell.angle_gamma   90.00
#
_symmetry.space_group_name_H-M   'P 1'
#
loop_
_entity.id
_entity.type
_entity.pdbx_description
1 polymer ?
#
loop_
_entity_poly.entity_id
_entity_poly.type
_entity_poly.pdbx_seq_one_letter_code
_entity_poly.pdbx_strand_id
1 'polypeptide(L)'
;MTPKQLLSTSWNKIGFMYEFIAVFTLIFFVSLWIFIAKLNNKQNNKIYMTFGFTFATFLMFVIPWSWSFFLSSRRSFALANPIVVLLQAILQGIDVTKKTFTPIFKGSGYLMFGEILGGLVGYIAFIPIFYLLKFFFKDNENTKHINLINIFKIENKANNHPGYFAVKETIFISLFTACVPLLNYINQTSYGATHWDKTLITLAVVGFSIYLSSYFGYYSFHIYFWIMNLLLSLINLAISYIKKSNIKTNKVLVYQNLWSATIASTLTFIIPILFGLIIVGITKHSGAGLNF
;
A
#
# COMPACT_ATOMS: atom_id res chain seq x y z
N MET A 1 -8.52 3.87 -19.11
CA MET A 1 -8.09 2.56 -19.65
C MET A 1 -8.49 1.47 -18.66
N THR A 2 -8.73 0.25 -19.14
CA THR A 2 -9.06 -0.87 -18.25
C THR A 2 -7.79 -1.51 -17.68
N PRO A 3 -7.86 -2.19 -16.52
CA PRO A 3 -6.73 -2.94 -15.97
C PRO A 3 -6.11 -3.90 -17.01
N LYS A 4 -6.94 -4.61 -17.79
CA LYS A 4 -6.48 -5.50 -18.87
C LYS A 4 -5.61 -4.77 -19.90
N GLN A 5 -5.99 -3.56 -20.32
CA GLN A 5 -5.21 -2.77 -21.28
C GLN A 5 -3.84 -2.39 -20.70
N LEU A 6 -3.80 -1.91 -19.46
CA LEU A 6 -2.57 -1.52 -18.78
C LEU A 6 -1.59 -2.69 -18.64
N LEU A 7 -2.11 -3.86 -18.25
CA LEU A 7 -1.36 -5.09 -18.02
C LEU A 7 -0.90 -5.77 -19.31
N SER A 8 -1.56 -5.52 -20.44
CA SER A 8 -1.21 -6.11 -21.73
C SER A 8 -0.10 -5.35 -22.48
N THR A 9 0.14 -4.09 -22.13
CA THR A 9 1.17 -3.24 -22.74
C THR A 9 2.45 -3.21 -21.91
N SER A 10 3.63 -3.17 -22.53
CA SER A 10 4.92 -3.08 -21.83
C SER A 10 5.18 -1.71 -21.20
N TRP A 11 4.59 -0.66 -21.75
CA TRP A 11 4.71 0.70 -21.22
C TRP A 11 3.46 1.52 -21.49
N ASN A 12 2.97 2.21 -20.46
CA ASN A 12 1.89 3.18 -20.59
C ASN A 12 2.16 4.37 -19.67
N LYS A 13 2.43 5.54 -20.26
CA LYS A 13 2.73 6.77 -19.52
C LYS A 13 1.59 7.18 -18.58
N ILE A 14 0.34 7.05 -19.01
CA ILE A 14 -0.84 7.46 -18.25
C ILE A 14 -1.05 6.53 -17.06
N GLY A 15 -0.98 5.21 -17.28
CA GLY A 15 -1.04 4.21 -16.22
C GLY A 15 0.06 4.42 -15.18
N PHE A 16 1.31 4.55 -15.62
CA PHE A 16 2.45 4.88 -14.77
C PHE A 16 2.19 6.13 -13.90
N MET A 17 1.72 7.22 -14.53
CA MET A 17 1.46 8.48 -13.85
C MET A 17 0.38 8.34 -12.77
N TYR A 18 -0.68 7.55 -13.01
CA TYR A 18 -1.72 7.35 -12.01
C TYR A 18 -1.28 6.46 -10.85
N GLU A 19 -0.50 5.40 -11.10
CA GLU A 19 0.12 4.63 -10.01
C GLU A 19 1.05 5.50 -9.16
N PHE A 20 1.86 6.32 -9.84
CA PHE A 20 2.74 7.28 -9.19
C PHE A 20 1.97 8.26 -8.30
N ILE A 21 0.93 8.94 -8.82
CA ILE A 21 0.15 9.93 -8.06
C ILE A 21 -0.61 9.27 -6.90
N ALA A 22 -1.14 8.07 -7.12
CA ALA A 22 -1.85 7.33 -6.09
C ALA A 22 -0.94 7.08 -4.88
N VAL A 23 0.20 6.42 -5.11
CA VAL A 23 1.10 6.06 -4.00
C VAL A 23 1.82 7.29 -3.44
N PHE A 24 2.13 8.30 -4.25
CA PHE A 24 2.56 9.62 -3.77
C PHE A 24 1.59 10.18 -2.73
N THR A 25 0.31 10.21 -3.08
CA THR A 25 -0.76 10.73 -2.21
C THR A 25 -0.85 9.91 -0.93
N LEU A 26 -0.87 8.58 -1.03
CA LEU A 26 -0.93 7.70 0.13
C LEU A 26 0.19 8.00 1.12
N ILE A 27 1.44 7.97 0.65
CA ILE A 27 2.62 8.10 1.52
C ILE A 27 2.73 9.49 2.10
N PHE A 28 2.47 10.52 1.30
CA PHE A 28 2.48 11.90 1.77
C PHE A 28 1.46 12.12 2.91
N PHE A 29 0.19 11.74 2.70
CA PHE A 29 -0.86 11.96 3.68
C PHE A 29 -0.74 11.05 4.90
N VAL A 30 -0.27 9.80 4.76
CA VAL A 30 0.03 8.94 5.92
C VAL A 30 1.14 9.54 6.78
N SER A 31 2.22 10.04 6.16
CA SER A 31 3.32 10.70 6.89
C SER A 31 2.84 11.94 7.63
N LEU A 32 2.04 12.77 6.96
CA LEU A 32 1.44 13.96 7.51
C LEU A 32 0.51 13.62 8.68
N TRP A 33 -0.32 12.58 8.53
CA TRP A 33 -1.22 12.15 9.60
C TRP A 33 -0.46 11.65 10.83
N ILE A 34 0.61 10.86 10.64
CA ILE A 34 1.44 10.40 11.76
C ILE A 34 2.08 11.60 12.47
N PHE A 35 2.56 12.61 11.73
CA PHE A 35 3.07 13.83 12.34
C PHE A 35 2.02 14.52 13.20
N ILE A 36 0.82 14.75 12.66
CA ILE A 36 -0.30 15.37 13.38
C ILE A 36 -0.71 14.53 14.60
N ALA A 37 -0.72 13.20 14.48
CA ALA A 37 -1.03 12.29 15.57
C ALA A 37 -0.02 12.44 16.71
N LYS A 38 1.27 12.55 16.41
CA LYS A 38 2.32 12.76 17.42
C LYS A 38 2.26 14.14 18.04
N LEU A 39 1.98 15.18 17.25
CA LEU A 39 1.78 16.54 17.75
C LEU A 39 0.67 16.59 18.82
N ASN A 40 -0.38 15.80 18.61
CA ASN A 40 -1.57 15.74 19.47
C ASN A 40 -1.54 14.61 20.51
N ASN A 41 -0.44 13.87 20.67
CA ASN A 41 -0.33 12.68 21.53
C ASN A 41 -1.39 11.59 21.25
N LYS A 42 -1.87 11.49 20.00
CA LYS A 42 -2.86 10.52 19.52
C LYS A 42 -2.27 9.34 18.73
N GLN A 43 -0.94 9.21 18.66
CA GLN A 43 -0.25 8.14 17.92
C GLN A 43 -0.61 6.72 18.39
N ASN A 44 -1.02 6.57 19.65
CA ASN A 44 -1.44 5.29 20.22
C ASN A 44 -2.96 5.07 20.14
N ASN A 45 -3.73 6.08 19.74
CA ASN A 45 -5.17 5.95 19.58
C ASN A 45 -5.48 5.22 18.26
N LYS A 46 -5.88 3.96 18.38
CA LYS A 46 -6.18 3.07 17.25
C LYS A 46 -7.24 3.63 16.31
N ILE A 47 -8.32 4.22 16.84
CA ILE A 47 -9.40 4.81 16.03
C ILE A 47 -8.85 6.01 15.25
N TYR A 48 -8.10 6.89 15.93
CA TYR A 48 -7.54 8.09 15.31
C TYR A 48 -6.54 7.75 14.19
N MET A 49 -5.68 6.78 14.41
CA MET A 49 -4.71 6.33 13.40
C MET A 49 -5.40 5.60 12.24
N THR A 50 -6.37 4.73 12.53
CA THR A 50 -7.17 4.04 11.50
C THR A 50 -7.89 5.04 10.60
N PHE A 51 -8.53 6.05 11.20
CA PHE A 51 -9.23 7.08 10.45
C PHE A 51 -8.29 7.80 9.47
N GLY A 52 -7.11 8.22 9.95
CA GLY A 52 -6.12 8.87 9.09
C GLY A 52 -5.60 8.02 7.96
N PHE A 53 -5.28 6.75 8.24
CA PHE A 53 -4.79 5.83 7.20
C PHE A 53 -5.89 5.53 6.17
N THR A 54 -7.12 5.33 6.62
CA THR A 54 -8.28 5.12 5.72
C THR A 54 -8.54 6.37 4.88
N PHE A 55 -8.44 7.56 5.47
CA PHE A 55 -8.57 8.82 4.75
C PHE A 55 -7.45 9.03 3.72
N ALA A 56 -6.21 8.66 4.03
CA ALA A 56 -5.13 8.67 3.07
C ALA A 56 -5.35 7.67 1.92
N THR A 57 -5.88 6.47 2.21
CA THR A 57 -6.31 5.50 1.18
C THR A 57 -7.45 6.04 0.32
N PHE A 58 -8.39 6.79 0.89
CA PHE A 58 -9.43 7.47 0.13
C PHE A 58 -8.85 8.48 -0.86
N LEU A 59 -7.96 9.36 -0.41
CA LEU A 59 -7.30 10.32 -1.28
C LEU A 59 -6.47 9.64 -2.36
N MET A 60 -5.79 8.53 -2.03
CA MET A 60 -5.03 7.72 -2.98
C MET A 60 -5.86 7.27 -4.18
N PHE A 61 -7.14 6.94 -4.01
CA PHE A 61 -8.00 6.55 -5.14
C PHE A 61 -8.71 7.75 -5.78
N VAL A 62 -9.21 8.70 -4.97
CA VAL A 62 -10.03 9.81 -5.46
C VAL A 62 -9.22 10.84 -6.22
N ILE A 63 -7.98 11.16 -5.80
CA ILE A 63 -7.18 12.18 -6.49
C ILE A 63 -6.81 11.74 -7.91
N PRO A 64 -6.20 10.56 -8.15
CA PRO A 64 -5.94 10.10 -9.52
C PRO A 64 -7.22 9.98 -10.35
N TRP A 65 -8.31 9.50 -9.77
CA TRP A 65 -9.60 9.40 -10.46
C TRP A 65 -10.12 10.77 -10.89
N SER A 66 -10.12 11.74 -9.98
CA SER A 66 -10.55 13.13 -10.24
C SER A 66 -9.68 13.77 -11.31
N TRP A 67 -8.36 13.62 -11.22
CA TRP A 67 -7.43 14.10 -12.25
C TRP A 67 -7.63 13.43 -13.60
N SER A 68 -8.08 12.17 -13.63
CA SER A 68 -8.37 11.49 -14.89
C SER A 68 -9.50 12.12 -15.69
N PHE A 69 -10.43 12.82 -15.04
CA PHE A 69 -11.48 13.59 -15.74
C PHE A 69 -10.92 14.79 -16.50
N PHE A 70 -9.87 15.43 -15.98
CA PHE A 70 -9.36 16.69 -16.55
C PHE A 70 -8.17 16.47 -17.48
N LEU A 71 -7.32 15.47 -17.19
CA LEU A 71 -6.03 15.30 -17.86
C LEU A 71 -6.01 14.19 -18.92
N SER A 72 -7.06 13.36 -19.00
CA SER A 72 -7.08 12.22 -19.92
C SER A 72 -8.37 12.12 -20.73
N SER A 73 -8.22 11.76 -22.01
CA SER A 73 -9.35 11.44 -22.89
C SER A 73 -10.05 10.12 -22.52
N ARG A 74 -9.48 9.33 -21.58
CA ARG A 74 -10.01 8.06 -21.12
C ARG A 74 -9.82 7.92 -19.62
N ARG A 75 -10.94 7.93 -18.87
CA ARG A 75 -10.97 7.63 -17.43
C ARG A 75 -10.08 6.42 -17.12
N SER A 76 -9.13 6.60 -16.23
CA SER A 76 -8.20 5.56 -15.82
C SER A 76 -8.14 5.53 -14.32
N PHE A 77 -7.93 4.33 -13.79
CA PHE A 77 -7.90 4.07 -12.36
C PHE A 77 -6.54 3.50 -12.02
N ALA A 78 -5.97 3.93 -10.90
CA ALA A 78 -4.77 3.33 -10.35
C ALA A 78 -5.15 2.02 -9.66
N LEU A 79 -4.34 0.98 -9.83
CA LEU A 79 -4.41 -0.24 -9.05
C LEU A 79 -3.84 0.00 -7.64
N ALA A 80 -2.86 0.90 -7.53
CA ALA A 80 -2.33 1.56 -6.34
C ALA A 80 -1.82 0.61 -5.24
N ASN A 81 -1.56 -0.64 -5.59
CA ASN A 81 -1.05 -1.66 -4.69
C ASN A 81 -0.50 -2.86 -5.50
N PRO A 82 0.73 -3.33 -5.21
CA PRO A 82 1.33 -4.48 -5.90
C PRO A 82 0.47 -5.75 -5.86
N ILE A 83 -0.26 -5.98 -4.77
CA ILE A 83 -1.19 -7.12 -4.63
C ILE A 83 -2.28 -7.06 -5.69
N VAL A 84 -2.85 -5.87 -5.91
CA VAL A 84 -3.89 -5.64 -6.91
C VAL A 84 -3.29 -5.82 -8.31
N VAL A 85 -2.10 -5.28 -8.58
CA VAL A 85 -1.41 -5.43 -9.87
C VAL A 85 -1.20 -6.90 -10.22
N LEU A 86 -0.68 -7.70 -9.28
CA LEU A 86 -0.40 -9.13 -9.51
C LEU A 86 -1.66 -9.95 -9.69
N LEU A 87 -2.64 -9.76 -8.81
CA LEU A 87 -3.88 -10.54 -8.89
C LEU A 87 -4.62 -10.20 -10.19
N GLN A 88 -4.71 -8.92 -10.56
CA GLN A 88 -5.32 -8.52 -11.82
C GLN A 88 -4.54 -9.02 -13.04
N ALA A 89 -3.21 -9.10 -12.99
CA ALA A 89 -2.41 -9.70 -14.07
C ALA A 89 -2.76 -11.17 -14.33
N ILE A 90 -3.06 -11.93 -13.27
CA ILE A 90 -3.51 -13.32 -13.38
C ILE A 90 -4.95 -13.38 -13.87
N LEU A 91 -5.85 -12.69 -13.17
CA LEU A 91 -7.29 -12.77 -13.44
C LEU A 91 -7.63 -12.26 -14.84
N GLN A 92 -7.13 -11.09 -15.25
CA GLN A 92 -7.42 -10.50 -16.57
C GLN A 92 -6.79 -11.26 -17.75
N GLY A 93 -5.85 -12.18 -17.48
CA GLY A 93 -5.24 -13.07 -18.47
C GLY A 93 -6.04 -14.36 -18.75
N ILE A 94 -7.17 -14.54 -18.07
CA ILE A 94 -8.06 -15.69 -18.24
C ILE A 94 -9.04 -15.39 -19.38
N ASP A 95 -9.04 -16.24 -20.41
CA ASP A 95 -10.12 -16.28 -21.39
C ASP A 95 -10.94 -17.54 -21.16
N VAL A 96 -12.09 -17.37 -20.50
CA VAL A 96 -13.01 -18.45 -20.17
C VAL A 96 -13.61 -19.07 -21.44
N THR A 97 -13.80 -18.28 -22.50
CA THR A 97 -14.38 -18.76 -23.76
C THR A 97 -13.41 -19.63 -24.55
N LYS A 98 -12.11 -19.28 -24.55
CA LYS A 98 -11.07 -20.04 -25.24
C LYS A 98 -10.38 -21.09 -24.37
N LYS A 99 -10.74 -21.16 -23.08
CA LYS A 99 -10.05 -21.98 -22.05
C LYS A 99 -8.53 -21.75 -22.02
N THR A 100 -8.08 -20.55 -22.42
CA THR A 100 -6.66 -20.20 -22.41
C THR A 100 -6.32 -19.48 -21.11
N PHE A 101 -5.26 -19.96 -20.46
CA PHE A 101 -4.73 -19.41 -19.23
C PHE A 101 -3.34 -18.85 -19.49
N THR A 102 -3.28 -17.56 -19.79
CA THR A 102 -1.99 -16.88 -20.00
C THR A 102 -2.01 -15.57 -19.22
N PRO A 103 -1.47 -15.55 -17.99
CA PRO A 103 -1.35 -14.34 -17.20
C PRO A 103 -0.68 -13.20 -17.98
N ILE A 104 -1.17 -11.98 -17.80
CA ILE A 104 -0.70 -10.79 -18.52
C ILE A 104 0.19 -9.93 -17.62
N PHE A 105 1.46 -10.32 -17.49
CA PHE A 105 2.44 -9.60 -16.66
C PHE A 105 3.21 -8.48 -17.38
N LYS A 106 2.95 -8.26 -18.68
CA LYS A 106 3.73 -7.31 -19.50
C LYS A 106 3.76 -5.90 -18.90
N GLY A 107 2.64 -5.47 -18.33
CA GLY A 107 2.53 -4.15 -17.71
C GLY A 107 2.85 -4.08 -16.21
N SER A 108 2.99 -5.21 -15.52
CA SER A 108 3.16 -5.23 -14.07
C SER A 108 4.41 -4.46 -13.61
N GLY A 109 5.51 -4.57 -14.37
CA GLY A 109 6.78 -3.94 -14.03
C GLY A 109 6.70 -2.41 -13.97
N TYR A 110 6.15 -1.75 -15.00
CA TYR A 110 6.07 -0.29 -15.00
C TYR A 110 5.04 0.25 -14.00
N LEU A 111 3.95 -0.49 -13.73
CA LEU A 111 2.95 -0.11 -12.75
C LEU A 111 3.54 -0.13 -11.34
N MET A 112 4.17 -1.24 -10.93
CA MET A 112 4.85 -1.34 -9.64
C MET A 112 6.02 -0.37 -9.50
N PHE A 113 6.74 -0.10 -10.59
CA PHE A 113 7.79 0.92 -10.59
C PHE A 113 7.22 2.32 -10.34
N GLY A 114 6.06 2.63 -10.92
CA GLY A 114 5.30 3.85 -10.63
C GLY A 114 4.91 3.96 -9.15
N GLU A 115 4.42 2.87 -8.55
CA GLU A 115 4.09 2.81 -7.12
C GLU A 115 5.32 3.10 -6.23
N ILE A 116 6.46 2.45 -6.51
CA ILE A 116 7.70 2.65 -5.73
C ILE A 116 8.20 4.10 -5.87
N LEU A 117 8.28 4.62 -7.09
CA LEU A 117 8.72 6.00 -7.32
C LEU A 117 7.76 7.02 -6.71
N GLY A 118 6.45 6.79 -6.85
CA GLY A 118 5.41 7.63 -6.26
C GLY A 118 5.58 7.72 -4.75
N GLY A 119 5.77 6.58 -4.09
CA GLY A 119 6.05 6.55 -2.66
C GLY A 119 7.31 7.34 -2.29
N LEU A 120 8.44 7.10 -2.97
CA LEU A 120 9.72 7.81 -2.71
C LEU A 120 9.55 9.32 -2.82
N VAL A 121 8.94 9.79 -3.90
CA VAL A 121 8.72 11.22 -4.11
C VAL A 121 7.71 11.77 -3.09
N GLY A 122 6.68 11.01 -2.72
CA GLY A 122 5.72 11.38 -1.68
C GLY A 122 6.39 11.59 -0.31
N TYR A 123 7.31 10.70 0.06
CA TYR A 123 8.10 10.88 1.28
C TYR A 123 9.07 12.07 1.18
N ILE A 124 9.77 12.23 0.06
CA ILE A 124 10.68 13.37 -0.15
C ILE A 124 9.92 14.69 -0.06
N ALA A 125 8.72 14.78 -0.65
CA ALA A 125 7.85 15.96 -0.59
C ALA A 125 7.35 16.24 0.83
N PHE A 126 7.19 15.21 1.67
CA PHE A 126 6.84 15.38 3.08
C PHE A 126 7.99 16.00 3.91
N ILE A 127 9.26 15.78 3.57
CA ILE A 127 10.42 16.29 4.33
C ILE A 127 10.41 17.83 4.52
N PRO A 128 10.29 18.67 3.47
CA PRO A 128 10.25 20.12 3.66
C PRO A 128 9.01 20.56 4.46
N ILE A 129 7.86 19.92 4.23
CA ILE A 129 6.63 20.18 4.99
C ILE A 129 6.82 19.83 6.47
N PHE A 130 7.48 18.72 6.78
CA PHE A 130 7.82 18.33 8.15
C PHE A 130 8.63 19.41 8.86
N TYR A 131 9.68 19.94 8.22
CA TYR A 131 10.50 21.00 8.82
C TYR A 131 9.74 22.33 8.95
N LEU A 132 8.91 22.68 7.97
CA LEU A 132 8.03 23.86 8.06
C LEU A 132 7.07 23.73 9.24
N LEU A 133 6.36 22.60 9.36
CA LEU A 133 5.45 22.35 10.48
C LEU A 133 6.19 22.34 11.82
N LYS A 134 7.38 21.73 11.88
CA LYS A 134 8.22 21.74 13.09
C LYS A 134 8.60 23.17 13.51
N PHE A 135 8.86 24.04 12.53
CA PHE A 135 9.13 25.46 12.77
C PHE A 135 7.89 26.22 13.27
N PHE A 136 6.72 26.01 12.65
CA PHE A 136 5.46 26.65 13.06
C PHE A 136 5.01 26.21 14.45
N PHE A 137 5.22 24.94 14.82
CA PHE A 137 4.83 24.38 16.11
C PHE A 137 5.99 24.25 17.11
N LYS A 138 7.03 25.09 16.97
CA LYS A 138 8.24 25.04 17.81
C LYS A 138 7.97 25.18 19.32
N ASP A 139 6.92 25.91 19.67
CA ASP A 139 6.55 26.20 21.07
C ASP A 139 5.77 25.06 21.72
N ASN A 140 5.29 24.08 20.93
CA ASN A 140 4.65 22.87 21.45
C ASN A 140 5.74 21.87 21.89
N GLU A 141 5.70 21.46 23.16
CA GLU A 141 6.67 20.53 23.76
C GLU A 141 6.74 19.19 23.03
N ASN A 142 5.60 18.68 22.54
CA ASN A 142 5.54 17.42 21.79
C ASN A 142 6.41 17.50 20.53
N THR A 143 6.45 18.67 19.88
CA THR A 143 7.21 18.91 18.64
C THR A 143 8.72 18.73 18.82
N LYS A 144 9.25 18.99 20.03
CA LYS A 144 10.69 18.88 20.33
C LYS A 144 11.19 17.44 20.22
N HIS A 145 10.34 16.47 20.55
CA HIS A 145 10.67 15.03 20.55
C HIS A 145 10.39 14.35 19.19
N ILE A 146 9.72 15.02 18.27
CA ILE A 146 9.41 14.49 16.94
C ILE A 146 10.63 14.68 16.03
N ASN A 147 11.20 13.56 15.59
CA ASN A 147 12.25 13.49 14.60
C ASN A 147 11.73 12.80 13.34
N LEU A 148 12.28 13.17 12.17
CA LEU A 148 11.88 12.61 10.87
C LEU A 148 11.96 11.07 10.88
N ILE A 149 13.04 10.53 11.43
CA ILE A 149 13.29 9.09 11.63
C ILE A 149 12.16 8.42 12.44
N ASN A 150 11.58 9.15 13.40
CA ASN A 150 10.54 8.61 14.25
C ASN A 150 9.18 8.59 13.55
N ILE A 151 8.97 9.27 12.42
CA ILE A 151 7.67 9.29 11.72
C ILE A 151 7.26 7.88 11.29
N PHE A 152 8.18 7.12 10.72
CA PHE A 152 7.90 5.74 10.27
C PHE A 152 8.29 4.68 11.29
N LYS A 153 8.89 5.06 12.43
CA LYS A 153 9.26 4.10 13.47
C LYS A 153 7.98 3.52 14.08
N ILE A 154 7.56 2.37 13.55
CA ILE A 154 6.49 1.55 14.12
C ILE A 154 6.97 1.18 15.53
N GLU A 155 6.26 1.61 16.56
CA GLU A 155 6.52 1.16 17.93
C GLU A 155 6.17 -0.33 18.03
N ASN A 156 7.12 -1.18 17.63
CA ASN A 156 7.05 -2.62 17.79
C ASN A 156 7.25 -2.97 19.26
N LYS A 157 6.25 -2.68 20.11
CA LYS A 157 6.26 -3.13 21.51
C LYS A 157 5.81 -4.59 21.67
N ALA A 158 5.25 -5.22 20.64
CA ALA A 158 4.64 -6.55 20.78
C ALA A 158 5.31 -7.71 20.00
N ASN A 159 6.04 -7.48 18.90
CA ASN A 159 6.21 -8.53 17.87
C ASN A 159 7.65 -8.72 17.35
N ASN A 160 8.62 -8.93 18.24
CA ASN A 160 9.99 -9.23 17.81
C ASN A 160 10.19 -10.68 17.31
N HIS A 161 9.18 -11.54 17.41
CA HIS A 161 9.28 -12.91 16.90
C HIS A 161 8.86 -12.97 15.40
N PRO A 162 9.76 -13.39 14.49
CA PRO A 162 9.46 -13.42 13.05
C PRO A 162 8.23 -14.25 12.68
N GLY A 163 8.01 -15.37 13.39
CA GLY A 163 6.85 -16.25 13.14
C GLY A 163 5.51 -15.58 13.43
N TYR A 164 5.40 -14.81 14.52
CA TYR A 164 4.16 -14.10 14.83
C TYR A 164 3.88 -13.04 13.76
N PHE A 165 4.92 -12.30 13.37
CA PHE A 165 4.81 -11.30 12.31
C PHE A 165 4.35 -11.92 10.98
N ALA A 166 4.94 -13.05 10.59
CA ALA A 166 4.58 -13.76 9.37
C ALA A 166 3.12 -14.23 9.37
N VAL A 167 2.62 -14.78 10.49
CA VAL A 167 1.22 -15.20 10.63
C VAL A 167 0.29 -13.99 10.51
N LYS A 168 0.59 -12.91 11.25
CA LYS A 168 -0.18 -11.66 11.21
C LYS A 168 -0.26 -11.09 9.79
N GLU A 169 0.88 -10.90 9.12
CA GLU A 169 0.91 -10.37 7.75
C GLU A 169 0.20 -11.32 6.78
N THR A 170 0.35 -12.63 6.92
CA THR A 170 -0.37 -13.61 6.10
C THR A 170 -1.88 -13.43 6.19
N ILE A 171 -2.43 -13.28 7.40
CA ILE A 171 -3.87 -13.11 7.61
C ILE A 171 -4.37 -11.82 6.96
N PHE A 172 -3.73 -10.67 7.23
CA PHE A 172 -4.21 -9.38 6.73
C PHE A 172 -3.98 -9.19 5.23
N ILE A 173 -2.86 -9.69 4.69
CA ILE A 173 -2.62 -9.68 3.24
C ILE A 173 -3.61 -10.61 2.54
N SER A 174 -3.92 -11.78 3.10
CA SER A 174 -4.93 -12.70 2.53
C SER A 174 -6.32 -12.06 2.55
N LEU A 175 -6.72 -11.45 3.67
CA LEU A 175 -8.00 -10.73 3.79
C LEU A 175 -8.08 -9.62 2.74
N PHE A 176 -7.04 -8.81 2.61
CA PHE A 176 -7.01 -7.74 1.61
C PHE A 176 -7.10 -8.30 0.18
N THR A 177 -6.30 -9.32 -0.14
CA THR A 177 -6.27 -9.98 -1.46
C THR A 177 -7.62 -10.57 -1.83
N ALA A 178 -8.30 -11.19 -0.85
CA ALA A 178 -9.60 -11.80 -1.05
C ALA A 178 -10.72 -10.77 -1.26
N CYS A 179 -10.68 -9.66 -0.52
CA CYS A 179 -11.80 -8.73 -0.50
C CYS A 179 -11.67 -7.61 -1.52
N VAL A 180 -10.55 -6.90 -1.57
CA VAL A 180 -10.47 -5.60 -2.26
C VAL A 180 -10.32 -5.72 -3.77
N PRO A 181 -9.35 -6.48 -4.32
CA PRO A 181 -9.23 -6.63 -5.77
C PRO A 181 -10.49 -7.18 -6.43
N LEU A 182 -11.28 -7.98 -5.71
CA LEU A 182 -12.51 -8.59 -6.23
C LEU A 182 -13.68 -7.61 -6.39
N LEU A 183 -13.66 -6.46 -5.68
CA LEU A 183 -14.69 -5.43 -5.80
C LEU A 183 -14.78 -4.85 -7.23
N ASN A 184 -13.68 -4.89 -7.97
CA ASN A 184 -13.65 -4.46 -9.37
C ASN A 184 -14.61 -5.28 -10.25
N TYR A 185 -14.84 -6.55 -9.89
CA TYR A 185 -15.69 -7.49 -10.64
C TYR A 185 -17.17 -7.44 -10.27
N ILE A 186 -17.58 -6.58 -9.34
CA ILE A 186 -19.01 -6.36 -9.08
C ILE A 186 -19.64 -5.81 -10.36
N ASN A 187 -20.62 -6.53 -10.90
CA ASN A 187 -21.26 -6.17 -12.17
C ASN A 187 -22.11 -4.90 -12.00
N GLN A 188 -21.70 -3.83 -12.70
CA GLN A 188 -22.39 -2.55 -12.65
C GLN A 188 -23.79 -2.62 -13.27
N THR A 189 -24.01 -3.42 -14.32
CA THR A 189 -25.33 -3.53 -14.97
C THR A 189 -26.32 -4.33 -14.13
N SER A 190 -25.85 -5.37 -13.44
CA SER A 190 -26.71 -6.21 -12.60
C SER A 190 -27.03 -5.59 -11.24
N TYR A 191 -26.08 -4.87 -10.63
CA TYR A 191 -26.22 -4.37 -9.25
C TYR A 191 -26.35 -2.84 -9.16
N GLY A 192 -26.28 -2.11 -10.28
CA GLY A 192 -26.28 -0.65 -10.28
C GLY A 192 -25.07 0.00 -9.60
N ALA A 193 -24.09 -0.80 -9.16
CA ALA A 193 -22.96 -0.35 -8.36
C ALA A 193 -22.03 0.56 -9.18
N THR A 194 -22.02 1.85 -8.83
CA THR A 194 -21.16 2.85 -9.45
C THR A 194 -19.71 2.69 -8.99
N HIS A 195 -18.79 3.39 -9.66
CA HIS A 195 -17.40 3.45 -9.21
C HIS A 195 -17.26 4.05 -7.80
N TRP A 196 -18.12 5.01 -7.46
CA TRP A 196 -18.14 5.61 -6.13
C TRP A 196 -18.50 4.58 -5.07
N ASP A 197 -19.52 3.75 -5.33
CA ASP A 197 -19.94 2.69 -4.41
C ASP A 197 -18.83 1.66 -4.18
N LYS A 198 -18.16 1.24 -5.27
CA LYS A 198 -17.01 0.33 -5.19
C LYS A 198 -15.86 0.92 -4.36
N THR A 199 -15.61 2.22 -4.51
CA THR A 199 -14.61 2.94 -3.71
C THR A 199 -15.01 3.00 -2.24
N LEU A 200 -16.28 3.32 -1.91
CA LEU A 200 -16.77 3.31 -0.53
C LEU A 200 -16.65 1.94 0.13
N ILE A 201 -17.02 0.87 -0.57
CA ILE A 201 -16.87 -0.50 -0.06
C ILE A 201 -15.39 -0.83 0.16
N THR A 202 -14.52 -0.43 -0.77
CA THR A 202 -13.06 -0.58 -0.62
C THR A 202 -12.55 0.09 0.66
N LEU A 203 -13.01 1.31 0.95
CA LEU A 203 -12.63 2.03 2.18
C LEU A 203 -13.15 1.36 3.43
N ALA A 204 -14.38 0.85 3.42
CA ALA A 204 -14.94 0.13 4.56
C ALA A 204 -14.09 -1.12 4.87
N VAL A 205 -13.75 -1.89 3.83
CA VAL A 205 -12.91 -3.10 3.97
C VAL A 205 -11.49 -2.76 4.44
N VAL A 206 -10.84 -1.78 3.80
CA VAL A 206 -9.47 -1.36 4.18
C VAL A 206 -9.47 -0.77 5.59
N GLY A 207 -10.41 0.12 5.92
CA GLY A 207 -10.51 0.72 7.23
C GLY A 207 -10.76 -0.30 8.34
N PHE A 208 -11.66 -1.26 8.11
CA PHE A 208 -11.88 -2.37 9.04
C PHE A 208 -10.63 -3.25 9.20
N SER A 209 -9.94 -3.56 8.10
CA SER A 209 -8.70 -4.34 8.13
C SER A 209 -7.59 -3.62 8.90
N ILE A 210 -7.42 -2.31 8.67
CA ILE A 210 -6.46 -1.47 9.41
C ILE A 210 -6.82 -1.43 10.90
N TYR A 211 -8.10 -1.24 11.22
CA TYR A 211 -8.58 -1.22 12.60
C TYR A 211 -8.26 -2.52 13.34
N LEU A 212 -8.64 -3.67 12.76
CA LEU A 212 -8.33 -4.97 13.35
C LEU A 212 -6.82 -5.17 13.51
N SER A 213 -6.04 -4.83 12.49
CA SER A 213 -4.59 -4.98 12.54
C SER A 213 -3.92 -4.10 13.58
N SER A 214 -4.53 -2.98 13.97
CA SER A 214 -4.00 -2.07 14.99
C SER A 214 -3.80 -2.74 16.34
N TYR A 215 -4.56 -3.81 16.64
CA TYR A 215 -4.39 -4.63 17.84
C TYR A 215 -3.13 -5.51 17.77
N PHE A 216 -2.61 -5.74 16.57
CA PHE A 216 -1.43 -6.57 16.28
C PHE A 216 -0.22 -5.72 15.83
N GLY A 217 -0.22 -4.41 16.12
CA GLY A 217 0.86 -3.49 15.74
C GLY A 217 0.76 -2.94 14.33
N TYR A 218 -0.44 -2.93 13.73
CA TYR A 218 -0.75 -2.58 12.34
C TYR A 218 -0.12 -3.55 11.33
N TYR A 219 -0.81 -3.78 10.20
CA TYR A 219 -0.18 -4.37 9.01
C TYR A 219 0.13 -3.27 8.02
N SER A 220 1.21 -3.45 7.25
CA SER A 220 1.53 -2.51 6.20
C SER A 220 0.70 -2.84 4.98
N PHE A 221 -0.32 -2.02 4.75
CA PHE A 221 -1.21 -2.16 3.60
C PHE A 221 -0.45 -2.14 2.25
N HIS A 222 0.68 -1.42 2.22
CA HIS A 222 1.53 -1.28 1.04
C HIS A 222 2.97 -1.69 1.40
N ILE A 223 3.63 -2.47 0.53
CA ILE A 223 5.02 -2.94 0.70
C ILE A 223 6.01 -1.79 0.97
N TYR A 224 5.68 -0.60 0.45
CA TYR A 224 6.48 0.61 0.56
C TYR A 224 6.80 1.01 2.01
N PHE A 225 5.87 0.80 2.97
CA PHE A 225 6.12 1.13 4.37
C PHE A 225 7.30 0.32 4.94
N TRP A 226 7.44 -0.94 4.53
CA TRP A 226 8.58 -1.77 4.92
C TRP A 226 9.88 -1.35 4.26
N ILE A 227 9.83 -1.01 2.96
CA ILE A 227 10.98 -0.47 2.23
C ILE A 227 11.49 0.80 2.91
N MET A 228 10.59 1.71 3.31
CA MET A 228 10.95 2.94 4.01
C MET A 228 11.53 2.70 5.39
N ASN A 229 10.96 1.79 6.17
CA ASN A 229 11.52 1.41 7.47
C ASN A 229 12.96 0.88 7.34
N LEU A 230 13.20 0.06 6.32
CA LEU A 230 14.53 -0.45 6.01
C LEU A 230 15.48 0.69 5.61
N LEU A 231 15.08 1.55 4.66
CA LEU A 231 15.89 2.70 4.22
C LEU A 231 16.26 3.62 5.39
N LEU A 232 15.30 3.98 6.24
CA LEU A 232 15.56 4.83 7.42
C LEU A 232 16.47 4.16 8.44
N SER A 233 16.35 2.84 8.63
CA SER A 233 17.26 2.10 9.50
C SER A 233 18.69 2.04 8.97
N LEU A 234 18.86 1.89 7.65
CA LEU A 234 20.17 1.94 7.00
C LEU A 234 20.81 3.31 7.12
N ILE A 235 20.04 4.39 6.92
CA ILE A 235 20.50 5.77 7.13
C ILE A 235 20.95 5.97 8.58
N ASN A 236 20.18 5.52 9.56
CA ASN A 236 20.56 5.59 10.98
C ASN A 236 21.85 4.82 11.27
N LEU A 237 22.00 3.64 10.67
CA LEU A 237 23.21 2.85 10.82
C LEU A 237 24.43 3.58 10.25
N ALA A 238 24.30 4.17 9.06
CA ALA A 238 25.34 5.00 8.45
C ALA A 238 25.72 6.20 9.35
N ILE A 239 24.73 6.92 9.89
CA ILE A 239 24.96 8.02 10.84
C ILE A 239 25.65 7.52 12.11
N SER A 240 25.28 6.35 12.65
CA SER A 240 25.97 5.79 13.83
C SER A 240 27.41 5.41 13.59
N TYR A 241 27.78 5.00 12.38
CA TYR A 241 29.18 4.77 12.03
C TYR A 241 29.96 6.09 12.02
N ILE A 242 29.39 7.16 11.47
CA ILE A 242 29.99 8.50 11.46
C ILE A 242 30.15 9.03 12.89
N LYS A 243 29.11 8.90 13.72
CA LYS A 243 29.07 9.41 15.10
C LYS A 243 29.68 8.45 16.14
N LYS A 244 30.19 7.29 15.73
CA LYS A 244 30.73 6.21 16.59
C LYS A 244 29.86 5.89 17.82
N SER A 245 28.53 5.94 17.69
CA SER A 245 27.60 5.74 18.80
C SER A 245 26.43 4.84 18.40
N ASN A 246 25.95 3.99 19.32
CA ASN A 246 24.78 3.12 19.11
C ASN A 246 24.85 2.15 17.91
N ILE A 247 26.06 1.82 17.42
CA ILE A 247 26.26 0.95 16.23
C ILE A 247 25.61 -0.43 16.43
N LYS A 248 25.82 -1.08 17.60
CA LYS A 248 25.27 -2.42 17.89
C LYS A 248 23.73 -2.40 17.86
N THR A 249 23.11 -1.41 18.50
CA THR A 249 21.65 -1.25 18.55
C THR A 249 21.08 -1.01 17.15
N ASN A 250 21.71 -0.13 16.36
CA ASN A 250 21.26 0.16 15.00
C ASN A 250 21.44 -1.03 14.05
N LYS A 251 22.49 -1.85 14.22
CA LYS A 251 22.65 -3.10 13.47
C LYS A 251 21.49 -4.06 13.73
N VAL A 252 21.15 -4.30 14.99
CA VAL A 252 20.01 -5.16 15.36
C VAL A 252 18.72 -4.66 14.72
N LEU A 253 18.48 -3.34 14.76
CA LEU A 253 17.28 -2.74 14.17
C LEU A 253 17.26 -2.87 12.63
N VAL A 254 18.40 -2.73 11.96
CA VAL A 254 18.51 -3.00 10.51
C VAL A 254 18.18 -4.45 10.19
N TYR A 255 18.76 -5.42 10.91
CA TYR A 255 18.41 -6.83 10.72
C TYR A 255 16.93 -7.07 10.96
N GLN A 256 16.35 -6.40 11.96
CA GLN A 256 14.92 -6.53 12.28
C GLN A 256 14.02 -6.05 11.15
N ASN A 257 14.32 -4.87 10.61
CA ASN A 257 13.57 -4.31 9.50
C ASN A 257 13.82 -5.07 8.20
N LEU A 258 15.03 -5.60 7.99
CA LEU A 258 15.36 -6.40 6.82
C LEU A 258 14.52 -7.67 6.77
N TRP A 259 14.46 -8.45 7.86
CA TRP A 259 13.63 -9.66 7.87
C TRP A 259 12.15 -9.34 7.71
N SER A 260 11.66 -8.27 8.36
CA SER A 260 10.25 -7.87 8.27
C SER A 260 9.89 -7.48 6.84
N ALA A 261 10.78 -6.71 6.19
CA ALA A 261 10.63 -6.32 4.80
C ALA A 261 10.68 -7.52 3.86
N THR A 262 11.60 -8.47 4.08
CA THR A 262 11.67 -9.72 3.28
C THR A 262 10.38 -10.52 3.41
N ILE A 263 9.90 -10.79 4.63
CA ILE A 263 8.66 -11.55 4.85
C ILE A 263 7.48 -10.85 4.19
N ALA A 264 7.29 -9.55 4.46
CA ALA A 264 6.18 -8.79 3.88
C ALA A 264 6.24 -8.76 2.35
N SER A 265 7.44 -8.59 1.78
CA SER A 265 7.64 -8.62 0.32
C SER A 265 7.26 -9.99 -0.25
N THR A 266 7.80 -11.07 0.32
CA THR A 266 7.50 -12.44 -0.10
C THR A 266 6.00 -12.73 -0.06
N LEU A 267 5.31 -12.36 1.03
CA LEU A 267 3.86 -12.55 1.15
C LEU A 267 3.08 -11.69 0.15
N THR A 268 3.50 -10.45 -0.10
CA THR A 268 2.91 -9.53 -1.10
C THR A 268 2.96 -10.12 -2.51
N PHE A 269 3.99 -10.90 -2.85
CA PHE A 269 4.08 -11.58 -4.16
C PHE A 269 3.36 -12.93 -4.19
N ILE A 270 3.53 -13.76 -3.15
CA ILE A 270 3.02 -15.14 -3.15
C ILE A 270 1.50 -15.19 -2.97
N ILE A 271 0.94 -14.45 -2.01
CA ILE A 271 -0.49 -14.55 -1.68
C ILE A 271 -1.39 -14.22 -2.89
N PRO A 272 -1.17 -13.13 -3.64
CA PRO A 272 -1.98 -12.83 -4.83
C PRO A 272 -1.89 -13.90 -5.90
N ILE A 273 -0.73 -14.55 -6.05
CA ILE A 273 -0.56 -15.65 -6.99
C ILE A 273 -1.39 -16.87 -6.56
N LEU A 274 -1.31 -17.25 -5.28
CA LEU A 274 -2.08 -18.36 -4.73
C LEU A 274 -3.59 -18.13 -4.88
N PHE A 275 -4.07 -16.93 -4.51
CA PHE A 275 -5.48 -16.56 -4.69
C PHE A 275 -5.91 -16.57 -6.16
N GLY A 276 -5.07 -16.04 -7.05
CA GLY A 276 -5.33 -16.09 -8.49
C GLY A 276 -5.49 -17.52 -8.99
N LEU A 277 -4.60 -18.43 -8.60
CA LEU A 277 -4.68 -19.86 -8.96
C LEU A 277 -5.92 -20.54 -8.37
N ILE A 278 -6.29 -20.25 -7.13
CA ILE A 278 -7.51 -20.78 -6.48
C ILE A 278 -8.76 -20.32 -7.26
N ILE A 279 -8.87 -19.03 -7.56
CA ILE A 279 -10.00 -18.47 -8.32
C ILE A 279 -10.09 -19.12 -9.70
N VAL A 280 -8.96 -19.29 -10.40
CA VAL A 280 -8.90 -19.99 -11.68
C VAL A 280 -9.41 -21.43 -11.54
N GLY A 281 -8.96 -22.15 -10.51
CA GLY A 281 -9.38 -23.53 -10.23
C GLY A 281 -10.88 -23.63 -10.02
N ILE A 282 -11.45 -22.76 -9.18
CA ILE A 282 -12.90 -22.68 -8.93
C ILE A 282 -13.66 -22.38 -10.22
N THR A 283 -13.18 -21.41 -11.01
CA THR A 283 -13.80 -20.99 -12.27
C THR A 283 -13.85 -22.14 -13.27
N LYS A 284 -12.74 -22.87 -13.42
CA LYS A 284 -12.64 -24.03 -14.32
C LYS A 284 -13.59 -25.16 -13.91
N HIS A 285 -13.78 -25.39 -12.61
CA HIS A 285 -14.63 -26.46 -12.11
C HIS A 285 -16.13 -26.11 -12.12
N SER A 286 -16.46 -24.88 -11.74
CA SER A 286 -17.86 -24.40 -11.66
C SER A 286 -18.47 -24.06 -13.02
N GLY A 287 -17.64 -23.83 -14.05
CA GLY A 287 -18.12 -23.32 -15.34
C GLY A 287 -18.63 -21.88 -15.28
N ALA A 288 -18.47 -21.20 -14.13
CA ALA A 288 -18.84 -19.81 -13.98
C ALA A 288 -17.98 -18.94 -14.89
N GLY A 289 -18.61 -18.07 -15.70
CA GLY A 289 -17.89 -17.03 -16.42
C GLY A 289 -17.39 -15.98 -15.43
N LEU A 290 -16.07 -15.80 -15.34
CA LEU A 290 -15.54 -14.55 -14.78
C LEU A 290 -15.83 -13.45 -15.80
N ASN A 291 -16.77 -12.55 -15.48
CA ASN A 291 -17.04 -11.36 -16.27
C ASN A 291 -15.84 -10.40 -16.13
N PHE A 292 -14.90 -10.48 -17.06
CA PHE A 292 -13.76 -9.56 -17.18
C PHE A 292 -14.12 -8.29 -17.94
#